data_AF-A0A9E2X6R9-F1
#
_entry.id   AF-A0A9E2X6R9-F1
#
_cell.length_a   1.000
_cell.length_b   1.000
_cell.length_c   1.000
_cell.angle_alpha   90.00
_cell.angle_beta   90.00
_cell.angle_gamma   90.00
#
_symmetry.space_group_name_H-M   'P 1'
#
loop_
_entity.id
_entity.type
_entity.pdbx_description
1 polymer ?
#
loop_
_entity_poly.entity_id
_entity_poly.type
_entity_poly.pdbx_seq_one_letter_code
_entity_poly.pdbx_strand_id
1 'polypeptide(L)' 'MPWREAQDAGLLWAPLRKPHENALDEHWLTRKTFADVDHPEHGRSFRYPTSKWLSNKTSWQTGRRAPLLGEDTASVLG' A
#
# COMPACT_ATOMS: atom_id res chain seq x y z
N MET A 1 -15.23 -23.56 -13.42
CA MET A 1 -15.92 -22.59 -12.54
C MET A 1 -15.06 -21.34 -12.42
N PRO A 2 -15.60 -20.12 -12.60
CA PRO A 2 -14.93 -18.87 -12.21
C PRO A 2 -14.44 -18.93 -10.76
N TRP A 3 -13.33 -18.27 -10.46
CA TRP A 3 -12.69 -18.38 -9.14
C TRP A 3 -13.58 -17.90 -7.99
N ARG A 4 -14.52 -16.97 -8.22
CA ARG A 4 -15.49 -16.51 -7.21
C ARG A 4 -16.48 -17.60 -6.84
N GLU A 5 -17.10 -18.24 -7.84
CA GLU A 5 -18.01 -19.37 -7.60
C GLU A 5 -17.31 -20.54 -6.90
N ALA A 6 -16.03 -20.77 -7.20
CA ALA A 6 -15.23 -21.77 -6.50
C ALA A 6 -15.01 -21.40 -5.02
N GLN A 7 -14.75 -20.13 -4.71
CA GLN A 7 -14.66 -19.65 -3.32
C GLN A 7 -15.99 -19.77 -2.57
N ASP A 8 -17.11 -19.43 -3.21
CA ASP A 8 -18.45 -19.57 -2.62
C ASP A 8 -18.79 -21.04 -2.31
N ALA A 9 -18.24 -21.97 -3.09
CA ALA A 9 -18.32 -23.41 -2.85
C ALA A 9 -17.29 -23.95 -1.82
N GLY A 10 -16.50 -23.09 -1.18
CA GLY A 10 -15.49 -23.45 -0.17
C GLY A 10 -14.17 -23.99 -0.75
N LEU A 11 -13.92 -23.85 -2.04
CA LEU A 11 -12.68 -24.27 -2.69
C LEU A 11 -11.61 -23.16 -2.59
N LEU A 12 -10.36 -23.56 -2.35
CA LEU A 12 -9.22 -22.65 -2.17
C LEU A 12 -8.66 -22.15 -3.52
N TRP A 13 -9.47 -21.42 -4.27
CA TRP A 13 -9.10 -20.86 -5.57
C TRP A 13 -8.87 -19.35 -5.48
N ALA A 14 -7.86 -18.87 -6.20
CA ALA A 14 -7.58 -17.44 -6.34
C ALA A 14 -7.07 -17.15 -7.75
N PRO A 15 -7.36 -15.96 -8.31
CA PRO A 15 -6.83 -15.60 -9.62
C PRO A 15 -5.35 -15.26 -9.51
N LEU A 16 -4.57 -15.64 -10.52
CA LEU A 16 -3.21 -15.14 -10.69
C LEU A 16 -3.29 -13.70 -11.20
N ARG A 17 -2.83 -12.74 -10.38
CA ARG A 17 -2.92 -11.31 -10.67
C ARG A 17 -1.56 -10.72 -11.04
N LYS A 18 -1.57 -9.74 -11.93
CA LYS A 18 -0.44 -8.82 -12.15
C LYS A 18 -0.27 -7.93 -10.91
N PRO A 19 0.95 -7.45 -10.62
CA PRO A 19 1.20 -6.64 -9.43
C PRO A 19 0.31 -5.40 -9.29
N HIS A 20 0.05 -4.69 -10.38
CA HIS A 20 -0.78 -3.46 -10.36
C HIS A 20 -2.26 -3.73 -10.04
N GLU A 21 -2.77 -4.94 -10.32
CA GLU A 21 -4.14 -5.31 -9.97
C GLU A 21 -4.28 -5.42 -8.45
N ASN A 22 -3.24 -5.90 -7.75
CA ASN A 22 -3.25 -5.97 -6.28
C ASN A 22 -3.23 -4.57 -5.64
N ALA A 23 -2.58 -3.59 -6.27
CA ALA A 23 -2.51 -2.21 -5.75
C ALA A 23 -3.89 -1.50 -5.74
N LEU A 24 -4.87 -2.05 -6.45
CA LEU A 24 -6.22 -1.51 -6.59
C LEU A 24 -7.31 -2.46 -6.05
N ASP A 25 -6.96 -3.66 -5.62
CA ASP A 25 -7.92 -4.66 -5.15
C ASP A 25 -8.52 -4.25 -3.78
N GLU A 26 -9.84 -4.32 -3.68
CA GLU A 26 -10.61 -3.91 -2.50
C GLU A 26 -10.17 -4.62 -1.22
N HIS A 27 -9.77 -5.90 -1.32
CA HIS A 27 -9.28 -6.66 -0.18
C HIS A 27 -8.04 -5.99 0.44
N TRP A 28 -7.10 -5.54 -0.40
CA TRP A 28 -5.86 -4.91 0.04
C TRP A 28 -6.06 -3.46 0.48
N LEU A 29 -6.95 -2.72 -0.19
CA LEU A 29 -7.28 -1.34 0.18
C LEU A 29 -7.99 -1.27 1.54
N THR A 30 -8.94 -2.17 1.79
CA THR A 30 -9.63 -2.28 3.10
C THR A 30 -8.64 -2.56 4.24
N ARG A 31 -7.55 -3.26 3.93
CA ARG A 31 -6.47 -3.58 4.89
C ARG A 31 -5.40 -2.49 5.00
N LYS A 32 -5.56 -1.38 4.27
CA LYS A 32 -4.58 -0.27 4.21
C LYS A 32 -3.18 -0.75 3.84
N THR A 33 -3.07 -1.85 3.08
CA THR A 33 -1.79 -2.40 2.62
C THR A 33 -1.10 -1.42 1.68
N PHE A 34 -1.88 -0.67 0.90
CA PHE A 34 -1.39 0.39 0.02
C PHE A 34 -1.91 1.75 0.48
N ALA A 35 -1.09 2.78 0.28
CA ALA A 35 -1.49 4.18 0.46
C ALA A 35 -0.87 5.06 -0.63
N ASP A 36 -1.47 6.21 -0.88
CA ASP A 36 -0.86 7.24 -1.72
C ASP A 36 0.15 8.03 -0.93
N VAL A 37 1.35 8.14 -1.47
CA VAL A 37 2.46 8.91 -0.92
C VAL A 37 2.71 10.07 -1.84
N ASP A 38 2.70 11.28 -1.27
CA ASP A 38 2.91 12.50 -2.03
C ASP A 38 4.37 12.71 -2.43
N HIS A 39 4.57 13.19 -3.65
CA HIS A 39 5.87 13.57 -4.20
C HIS A 39 5.80 15.01 -4.71
N PRO A 40 6.05 16.01 -3.85
CA PRO A 40 5.95 17.43 -4.21
C PRO A 40 6.80 17.81 -5.44
N GLU A 41 8.00 17.22 -5.57
CA GLU A 41 8.90 17.42 -6.71
C GLU A 41 8.33 16.93 -8.05
N HIS A 42 7.27 16.13 -8.02
CA HIS A 42 6.55 15.65 -9.20
C HIS A 42 5.13 16.21 -9.30
N GLY A 43 4.68 17.01 -8.34
CA GLY A 43 3.33 17.57 -8.28
C GLY A 43 2.21 16.51 -8.27
N ARG A 44 2.52 15.28 -7.83
CA ARG A 44 1.56 14.17 -7.80
C ARG A 44 1.89 13.17 -6.71
N SER A 45 0.92 12.35 -6.35
CA SER A 45 1.11 11.22 -5.44
C SER A 45 1.20 9.90 -6.19
N PHE A 46 1.83 8.90 -5.56
CA PHE A 46 2.02 7.57 -6.12
C PHE A 46 1.58 6.51 -5.11
N ARG A 47 1.09 5.37 -5.60
CA ARG A 47 0.62 4.28 -4.73
C ARG A 47 1.74 3.36 -4.28
N TYR A 48 1.95 3.27 -2.97
CA TYR A 48 3.04 2.53 -2.35
C TYR A 48 2.49 1.39 -1.50
N PRO A 49 3.18 0.24 -1.40
CA PRO A 49 2.95 -0.70 -0.31
C PRO A 49 3.47 -0.11 1.00
N THR A 50 2.59 0.09 1.98
CA THR A 50 2.92 0.82 3.22
C THR A 50 2.71 -0.06 4.46
N SER A 51 1.50 -0.55 4.70
CA SER A 51 1.22 -1.36 5.88
C SER A 51 1.44 -2.84 5.65
N LYS A 52 2.00 -3.51 6.66
CA LYS A 52 2.19 -4.97 6.69
C LYS A 52 1.11 -5.71 7.49
N TRP A 53 0.41 -5.03 8.39
CA TRP A 53 -0.53 -5.66 9.34
C TRP A 53 -1.54 -4.65 9.90
N LEU A 54 -2.59 -5.16 10.55
CA LEU A 54 -3.60 -4.37 11.26
C LEU A 54 -3.55 -4.67 12.75
N SER A 55 -3.74 -3.66 13.59
CA SER A 55 -3.95 -3.80 15.04
C SER A 55 -5.25 -3.15 15.48
N ASN A 56 -5.71 -3.56 16.65
CA ASN A 56 -6.74 -2.86 17.41
C ASN A 56 -6.20 -1.78 18.36
N LYS A 57 -4.91 -1.84 18.75
CA LYS A 57 -4.32 -0.88 19.72
C LYS A 57 -3.42 0.17 19.08
N THR A 58 -2.77 -0.17 17.97
CA THR A 58 -1.86 0.72 17.26
C THR A 58 -2.16 0.70 15.77
N SER A 59 -1.73 1.73 15.05
CA SER A 59 -1.94 1.79 13.60
C SER A 59 -0.63 2.14 12.91
N TRP A 60 -0.40 1.47 11.78
CA TRP A 60 0.70 1.82 10.89
C TRP A 60 0.49 3.24 10.36
N GLN A 61 1.49 4.11 10.52
CA GLN A 61 1.47 5.45 9.97
C GLN A 61 2.29 5.47 8.68
N THR A 62 1.65 5.88 7.58
CA THR A 62 2.37 6.12 6.32
C THR A 62 3.25 7.35 6.50
N GLY A 63 4.56 7.19 6.30
CA GLY A 63 5.51 8.29 6.31
C GLY A 63 5.51 9.08 5.00
N ARG A 64 6.40 10.07 4.90
CA ARG A 64 6.68 10.78 3.64
C ARG A 64 7.41 9.88 2.64
N ARG A 65 7.48 10.35 1.38
CA ARG A 65 8.38 9.77 0.37
C ARG A 65 9.84 9.78 0.84
N ALA A 66 10.67 8.96 0.19
CA ALA A 66 12.10 8.90 0.48
C ALA A 66 12.73 10.32 0.42
N PRO A 67 13.54 10.75 1.40
CA PRO A 67 14.14 12.09 1.40
C PRO A 67 14.96 12.37 0.13
N LEU A 68 14.97 13.61 -0.35
CA LEU A 68 15.96 14.02 -1.36
C LEU A 68 17.33 14.12 -0.73
N LEU A 69 18.35 14.14 -1.57
CA LEU A 69 19.72 14.37 -1.12
C LEU A 69 19.81 15.72 -0.38
N GLY A 70 20.21 15.65 0.88
CA GLY A 70 20.37 16.84 1.74
C GLY A 70 19.08 17.43 2.31
N GLU A 71 17.91 16.83 2.06
CA GLU A 71 16.61 17.40 2.44
C GLU A 71 16.49 17.70 3.94
N ASP A 72 17.07 16.84 4.78
CA ASP A 72 17.00 16.97 6.24
C ASP A 72 18.31 17.46 6.88
N THR A 73 19.34 17.80 6.08
CA THR A 73 20.68 18.13 6.61
C THR A 73 20.64 19.27 7.61
N ALA A 74 19.94 20.37 7.29
CA ALA A 74 19.83 21.51 8.20
C ALA A 74 19.06 21.16 9.49
N SER A 75 18.00 20.35 9.37
CA SER A 75 17.21 19.94 10.54
C SER A 75 17.97 19.00 11.48
N VAL A 76 18.92 18.23 10.96
CA VAL A 76 19.71 17.26 11.75
C VAL A 76 21.01 17.87 12.27
N LEU A 77 21.69 18.68 11.47
CA LEU A 77 23.04 19.17 11.79
C LEU A 77 23.10 20.52 12.49
N GLY A 78 22.04 21.36 12.39
CA GLY A 78 21.92 22.62 13.13
C GLY A 78 23.13 23.54 13.04
#